data_AF-A0A6G7XRI5-F1
#
_entry.id   AF-A0A6G7XRI5-F1
#
_cell.length_a   1.000
_cell.length_b   1.000
_cell.length_c   1.000
_cell.angle_alpha   90.00
_cell.angle_beta   90.00
_cell.angle_gamma   90.00
#
_symmetry.space_group_name_H-M   'P 1'
#
loop_
_entity.id
_entity.type
_entity.pdbx_description
1 polymer ?
#
loop_
_entity_poly.entity_id
_entity_poly.type
_entity_poly.pdbx_seq_one_letter_code
_entity_poly.pdbx_strand_id
1 'polypeptide(L)'
;MAATRDGTLSRARRRFRLPSRGEFLFALRLTVAAVLSYVAATLIFPEAQPLLAPLTAMLVVQVTPASLLARGLDRVIAVVAGVSIAVGFATLVPLEWWTLGLLILVALSVGQMLRLEANLIEVAISAMLVLGVGSLSAGSAAWERMTETLVGAAVAVAANLLFPPKVAVDDAGEAVDDFADRVSGLLQRAAEELTEAVARGHDLANLTPRWLDEARSVTHDFPAVEAAVLHAEEGRRMNMRAAFTSDAGPGLRQGLEALEHTAVSVRSMFRAVDDAAADSRDVDREVLDDIAQGLAQTFTEMHQGVDAFGQLVHDEATPGPRGRATDVRAVAAALEGLHEARTRLEEVLVTASVPELVELTAAVLATVRRLLQEMDLDERIRRQMRSARFAPRVRTGPAGRPRPGGPHRQAVPSTLATTPSGPGGPGGPGEPDPTGDPDAATELMPRIDVDATTQLMARIERDRLTGEPRLPDDPSREGPRPPD
;
A
#
# COMPACT_ATOMS: atom_id res chain seq x y z
N MET A 1 -43.53 -15.90 -17.51
CA MET A 1 -43.12 -14.56 -18.00
C MET A 1 -43.28 -13.51 -16.89
N ALA A 2 -42.74 -13.77 -15.69
CA ALA A 2 -42.95 -12.96 -14.48
C ALA A 2 -41.71 -12.88 -13.56
N ALA A 3 -40.50 -13.17 -14.08
CA ALA A 3 -39.27 -13.27 -13.27
C ALA A 3 -38.24 -12.15 -13.55
N THR A 4 -38.59 -11.14 -14.35
CA THR A 4 -37.63 -10.10 -14.79
C THR A 4 -37.89 -8.70 -14.23
N ARG A 5 -38.85 -8.53 -13.32
CA ARG A 5 -39.20 -7.21 -12.75
C ARG A 5 -38.58 -6.88 -11.39
N ASP A 6 -38.04 -7.86 -10.66
CA ASP A 6 -37.49 -7.61 -9.31
C ASP A 6 -36.00 -7.21 -9.33
N GLY A 7 -35.28 -7.48 -10.43
CA GLY A 7 -33.86 -7.14 -10.58
C GLY A 7 -33.56 -5.66 -10.87
N THR A 8 -34.57 -4.86 -11.26
CA THR A 8 -34.40 -3.45 -11.60
C THR A 8 -34.63 -2.51 -10.41
N LEU A 9 -35.42 -2.92 -9.41
CA LEU A 9 -35.69 -2.11 -8.22
C LEU A 9 -34.56 -2.16 -7.17
N SER A 10 -33.78 -3.25 -7.13
CA SER A 10 -32.60 -3.36 -6.24
C SER A 10 -31.44 -2.47 -6.67
N ARG A 11 -31.31 -2.17 -7.97
CA ARG A 11 -30.28 -1.26 -8.51
C ARG A 11 -30.59 0.22 -8.27
N ALA A 12 -31.87 0.60 -8.21
CA ALA A 12 -32.28 1.98 -7.92
C ALA A 12 -32.07 2.35 -6.43
N ARG A 13 -32.16 1.38 -5.52
CA ARG A 13 -32.07 1.61 -4.07
C ARG A 13 -30.64 1.82 -3.55
N ARG A 14 -29.61 1.44 -4.33
CA ARG A 14 -28.20 1.75 -4.02
C ARG A 14 -27.84 3.24 -4.20
N ARG A 15 -28.70 4.04 -4.81
CA ARG A 15 -28.43 5.46 -5.12
C ARG A 15 -28.64 6.41 -3.92
N PHE A 16 -29.17 5.91 -2.81
CA PHE A 16 -29.38 6.66 -1.56
C PHE A 16 -28.72 5.99 -0.36
N ARG A 17 -27.51 5.44 -0.53
CA ARG A 17 -26.66 5.21 0.65
C ARG A 17 -26.33 6.59 1.24
N LEU A 18 -26.52 6.74 2.55
CA LEU A 18 -26.07 7.92 3.29
C LEU A 18 -24.60 8.16 2.96
N PRO A 19 -24.16 9.43 2.76
CA PRO A 19 -22.77 9.71 2.44
C PRO A 19 -21.88 9.04 3.46
N SER A 20 -20.85 8.33 2.99
CA SER A 20 -19.84 7.77 3.89
C SER A 20 -19.24 8.90 4.75
N ARG A 21 -18.76 8.59 5.97
CA ARG A 21 -18.11 9.61 6.82
C ARG A 21 -16.97 10.33 6.08
N GLY A 22 -16.32 9.65 5.13
CA GLY A 22 -15.29 10.23 4.26
C GLY A 22 -15.81 11.31 3.31
N GLU A 23 -16.93 11.07 2.63
CA GLU A 23 -17.56 12.05 1.72
C GLU A 23 -17.98 13.32 2.45
N PHE A 24 -18.57 13.18 3.65
CA PHE A 24 -18.96 14.32 4.48
C PHE A 24 -17.74 15.15 4.93
N LEU A 25 -16.68 14.49 5.39
CA LEU A 25 -15.43 15.15 5.78
C LEU A 25 -14.75 15.85 4.61
N PHE A 26 -14.80 15.26 3.42
CA PHE A 26 -14.28 15.89 2.21
C PHE A 26 -15.07 17.16 1.86
N ALA A 27 -16.40 17.10 1.85
CA ALA A 27 -17.26 18.25 1.60
C ALA A 27 -17.03 19.36 2.63
N LEU A 28 -16.91 18.99 3.91
CA LEU A 28 -16.61 19.94 5.00
C LEU A 28 -15.24 20.61 4.78
N ARG A 29 -14.19 19.82 4.47
CA ARG A 29 -12.85 20.35 4.20
C ARG A 29 -12.86 21.33 3.03
N LEU A 30 -13.53 20.97 1.94
CA LEU A 30 -13.65 21.81 0.75
C LEU A 30 -14.35 23.13 1.07
N THR A 31 -15.44 23.07 1.84
CA THR A 31 -16.22 24.23 2.27
C THR A 31 -15.40 25.14 3.19
N VAL A 32 -14.71 24.56 4.19
CA VAL A 32 -13.84 25.31 5.11
C VAL A 32 -12.72 26.01 4.36
N ALA A 33 -12.05 25.33 3.42
CA ALA A 33 -10.99 25.93 2.62
C ALA A 33 -11.50 27.07 1.73
N ALA A 34 -12.67 26.91 1.12
CA ALA A 34 -13.31 27.96 0.33
C ALA A 34 -13.64 29.19 1.18
N VAL A 35 -14.31 28.98 2.33
CA VAL A 35 -14.68 30.08 3.24
C VAL A 35 -13.45 30.79 3.79
N LEU A 36 -12.43 30.06 4.24
CA LEU A 36 -11.18 30.66 4.73
C LEU A 36 -10.47 31.46 3.64
N SER A 37 -10.48 30.98 2.41
CA SER A 37 -9.90 31.68 1.26
C SER A 37 -10.63 32.99 0.96
N TYR A 38 -11.97 32.96 0.98
CA TYR A 38 -12.79 34.15 0.81
C TYR A 38 -12.57 35.18 1.92
N VAL A 39 -12.54 34.75 3.18
CA VAL A 39 -12.26 35.62 4.33
C VAL A 39 -10.85 36.21 4.23
N ALA A 40 -9.85 35.40 3.87
CA ALA A 40 -8.48 35.90 3.70
C ALA A 40 -8.38 36.95 2.58
N ALA A 41 -9.05 36.74 1.46
CA ALA A 41 -9.04 37.68 0.34
C ALA A 41 -9.79 38.98 0.66
N THR A 42 -10.92 38.92 1.36
CA THR A 42 -11.69 40.11 1.79
C THR A 42 -10.94 40.95 2.81
N LEU A 43 -10.09 40.35 3.66
CA LEU A 43 -9.22 41.10 4.57
C LEU A 43 -8.14 41.91 3.84
N ILE A 44 -7.71 41.45 2.66
CA ILE A 44 -6.70 42.14 1.83
C ILE A 44 -7.36 43.20 0.94
N PHE A 45 -8.55 42.91 0.41
CA PHE A 45 -9.34 43.81 -0.45
C PHE A 45 -10.78 43.96 0.08
N PRO A 46 -11.04 44.87 1.04
CA PRO A 46 -12.35 45.02 1.68
C PRO A 46 -13.46 45.52 0.75
N GLU A 47 -13.08 46.28 -0.27
CA GLU A 47 -13.99 46.87 -1.26
C GLU A 47 -14.30 45.91 -2.44
N ALA A 48 -13.63 44.75 -2.51
CA ALA A 48 -13.77 43.77 -3.58
C ALA A 48 -14.67 42.59 -3.17
N GLN A 49 -15.25 41.90 -4.14
CA GLN A 49 -15.95 40.62 -3.95
C GLN A 49 -15.10 39.46 -4.50
N PRO A 50 -14.14 38.91 -3.72
CA PRO A 50 -13.11 38.01 -4.24
C PRO A 50 -13.61 36.58 -4.39
N LEU A 51 -14.45 36.33 -5.39
CA LEU A 51 -15.06 35.02 -5.65
C LEU A 51 -14.09 34.01 -6.28
N LEU A 52 -12.94 34.45 -6.81
CA LEU A 52 -11.97 33.56 -7.45
C LEU A 52 -11.06 32.85 -6.44
N ALA A 53 -10.83 33.48 -5.29
CA ALA A 53 -10.05 32.91 -4.20
C ALA A 53 -10.70 31.60 -3.68
N PRO A 54 -12.00 31.55 -3.31
CA PRO A 54 -12.67 30.30 -2.94
C PRO A 54 -12.72 29.28 -4.08
N LEU A 55 -12.94 29.71 -5.34
CA LEU A 55 -12.94 28.80 -6.49
C LEU A 55 -11.57 28.13 -6.68
N THR A 56 -10.49 28.92 -6.61
CA THR A 56 -9.12 28.39 -6.69
C THR A 56 -8.84 27.45 -5.53
N ALA A 57 -9.30 27.80 -4.32
CA ALA A 57 -9.13 26.94 -3.17
C ALA A 57 -9.85 25.60 -3.34
N MET A 58 -11.08 25.60 -3.86
CA MET A 58 -11.83 24.37 -4.14
C MET A 58 -11.13 23.49 -5.18
N LEU A 59 -10.65 24.09 -6.28
CA LEU A 59 -9.99 23.35 -7.35
C LEU A 59 -8.67 22.73 -6.89
N VAL A 60 -7.89 23.44 -6.08
CA VAL A 60 -6.61 22.94 -5.56
C VAL A 60 -6.85 21.90 -4.46
N VAL A 61 -7.83 22.08 -3.57
CA VAL A 61 -8.13 21.10 -2.50
C VAL A 61 -8.60 19.74 -3.05
N GLN A 62 -9.17 19.70 -4.25
CA GLN A 62 -9.56 18.45 -4.92
C GLN A 62 -8.37 17.59 -5.39
N VAL A 63 -7.16 18.15 -5.41
CA VAL A 63 -5.99 17.53 -6.03
C VAL A 63 -5.09 16.85 -4.97
N THR A 64 -4.58 15.66 -5.25
CA THR A 64 -3.75 14.85 -4.35
C THR A 64 -2.40 15.54 -4.01
N PRO A 65 -1.82 15.38 -2.80
CA PRO A 65 -0.71 16.22 -2.36
C PRO A 65 0.56 16.22 -3.23
N ALA A 66 0.91 15.08 -3.83
CA ALA A 66 2.04 14.97 -4.75
C ALA A 66 1.88 15.80 -6.03
N SER A 67 0.63 16.13 -6.38
CA SER A 67 0.26 16.90 -7.57
C SER A 67 -0.27 18.29 -7.24
N LEU A 68 -0.44 18.62 -5.96
CA LEU A 68 -0.85 19.96 -5.50
C LEU A 68 0.17 21.02 -5.92
N LEU A 69 1.46 20.70 -5.81
CA LEU A 69 2.50 21.63 -6.22
C LEU A 69 2.48 21.85 -7.73
N ALA A 70 2.43 20.79 -8.54
CA ALA A 70 2.44 20.92 -9.99
C ALA A 70 1.15 21.56 -10.54
N ARG A 71 -0.03 21.00 -10.20
CA ARG A 71 -1.31 21.47 -10.75
C ARG A 71 -1.77 22.80 -10.15
N GLY A 72 -1.48 23.05 -8.87
CA GLY A 72 -1.72 24.33 -8.23
C GLY A 72 -0.82 25.42 -8.80
N LEU A 73 0.44 25.10 -9.10
CA LEU A 73 1.36 26.03 -9.76
C LEU A 73 0.94 26.30 -11.20
N ASP A 74 0.52 25.28 -11.96
CA ASP A 74 -0.02 25.47 -13.32
C ASP A 74 -1.21 26.42 -13.31
N ARG A 75 -2.09 26.33 -12.32
CA ARG A 75 -3.22 27.25 -12.15
C ARG A 75 -2.75 28.69 -11.91
N VAL A 76 -1.78 28.88 -11.01
CA VAL A 76 -1.21 30.21 -10.73
C VAL A 76 -0.51 30.78 -11.97
N ILE A 77 0.31 29.97 -12.67
CA ILE A 77 0.98 30.35 -13.91
C ILE A 77 -0.04 30.73 -14.99
N ALA A 78 -1.12 29.96 -15.12
CA ALA A 78 -2.16 30.24 -16.11
C ALA A 78 -2.85 31.59 -15.88
N VAL A 79 -3.21 31.89 -14.62
CA VAL A 79 -3.80 33.18 -14.28
C VAL A 79 -2.79 34.31 -14.50
N VAL A 80 -1.56 34.19 -13.99
CA VAL A 80 -0.52 35.22 -14.14
C VAL A 80 -0.22 35.50 -15.62
N ALA A 81 -0.13 34.46 -16.45
CA ALA A 81 0.06 34.60 -17.89
C ALA A 81 -1.13 35.33 -18.54
N GLY A 82 -2.37 34.94 -18.23
CA GLY A 82 -3.57 35.57 -18.75
C GLY A 82 -3.66 37.06 -18.36
N VAL A 83 -3.40 37.38 -17.09
CA VAL A 83 -3.36 38.77 -16.61
C VAL A 83 -2.26 39.58 -17.30
N SER A 84 -1.06 39.00 -17.43
CA SER A 84 0.09 39.69 -18.07
C SER A 84 -0.21 40.02 -19.53
N ILE A 85 -0.82 39.07 -20.26
CA ILE A 85 -1.26 39.26 -21.64
C ILE A 85 -2.31 40.37 -21.70
N ALA A 86 -3.32 40.36 -20.83
CA ALA A 86 -4.37 41.37 -20.81
C ALA A 86 -3.86 42.78 -20.51
N VAL A 87 -2.95 42.93 -19.53
CA VAL A 87 -2.32 44.21 -19.21
C VAL A 87 -1.49 44.73 -20.38
N GLY A 88 -0.70 43.85 -21.02
CA GLY A 88 0.06 44.20 -22.22
C GLY A 88 -0.85 44.60 -23.39
N PHE A 89 -1.97 43.91 -23.57
CA PHE A 89 -2.94 44.20 -24.64
C PHE A 89 -3.68 45.52 -24.41
N ALA A 90 -4.09 45.78 -23.16
CA ALA A 90 -4.83 46.97 -22.77
C ALA A 90 -4.04 48.28 -22.96
N THR A 91 -2.70 48.22 -22.96
CA THR A 91 -1.86 49.40 -23.22
C THR A 91 -1.64 49.65 -24.71
N LEU A 92 -1.88 48.65 -25.57
CA LEU A 92 -1.53 48.69 -26.99
C LEU A 92 -2.75 48.89 -27.90
N VAL A 93 -3.94 48.39 -27.51
CA VAL A 93 -5.09 48.32 -28.41
C VAL A 93 -6.43 48.59 -27.69
N PRO A 94 -7.33 49.42 -28.24
CA PRO A 94 -8.70 49.58 -27.76
C PRO A 94 -9.53 48.29 -27.91
N LEU A 95 -10.54 48.10 -27.06
CA LEU A 95 -11.37 46.89 -27.07
C LEU A 95 -12.39 46.89 -28.23
N GLU A 96 -12.10 46.08 -29.24
CA GLU A 96 -12.93 45.78 -30.42
C GLU A 96 -13.13 44.25 -30.58
N TRP A 97 -14.13 43.80 -31.34
CA TRP A 97 -14.42 42.35 -31.49
C TRP A 97 -13.24 41.54 -32.05
N TRP A 98 -12.45 42.12 -32.97
CA TRP A 98 -11.29 41.47 -33.57
C TRP A 98 -10.09 41.44 -32.62
N THR A 99 -9.95 42.46 -31.77
CA THR A 99 -8.90 42.54 -30.73
C THR A 99 -9.14 41.51 -29.63
N LEU A 100 -10.41 41.26 -29.28
CA LEU A 100 -10.80 40.21 -28.35
C LEU A 100 -10.46 38.82 -28.92
N GLY A 101 -10.77 38.59 -30.21
CA GLY A 101 -10.39 37.36 -30.90
C GLY A 101 -8.87 37.14 -30.90
N LEU A 102 -8.10 38.20 -31.16
CA LEU A 102 -6.64 38.16 -31.13
C LEU A 102 -6.09 37.91 -29.72
N LEU A 103 -6.66 38.53 -28.69
CA LEU A 103 -6.31 38.29 -27.29
C LEU A 103 -6.50 36.81 -26.91
N ILE A 104 -7.67 36.23 -27.24
CA ILE A 104 -7.96 34.82 -26.97
C ILE A 104 -6.95 33.93 -27.68
N LEU A 105 -6.67 34.21 -28.96
CA LEU A 105 -5.70 33.44 -29.74
C LEU A 105 -4.29 33.49 -29.14
N VAL A 106 -3.85 34.67 -28.68
CA VAL A 106 -2.55 34.85 -28.02
C VAL A 106 -2.54 34.13 -26.67
N ALA A 107 -3.59 34.26 -25.86
CA ALA A 107 -3.70 33.61 -24.56
C ALA A 107 -3.67 32.08 -24.68
N LEU A 108 -4.40 31.50 -25.64
CA LEU A 108 -4.37 30.06 -25.90
C LEU A 108 -3.00 29.60 -26.43
N SER A 109 -2.40 30.35 -27.36
CA SER A 109 -1.06 30.06 -27.89
C SER A 109 0.01 30.05 -26.80
N VAL A 110 -0.01 31.05 -25.92
CA VAL A 110 0.91 31.12 -24.76
C VAL A 110 0.61 29.99 -23.78
N GLY A 111 -0.65 29.67 -23.54
CA GLY A 111 -1.06 28.52 -22.72
C GLY A 111 -0.49 27.20 -23.22
N GLN A 112 -0.51 26.97 -24.55
CA GLN A 112 0.08 25.77 -25.17
C GLN A 112 1.59 25.77 -25.03
N MET A 113 2.24 26.92 -25.25
CA MET A 113 3.69 27.07 -25.14
C MET A 113 4.20 26.80 -23.71
N LEU A 114 3.41 27.15 -22.70
CA LEU A 114 3.66 26.87 -21.29
C LEU A 114 3.27 25.44 -20.85
N ARG A 115 2.77 24.60 -21.77
CA ARG A 115 2.32 23.21 -21.49
C ARG A 115 1.25 23.10 -20.40
N LEU A 116 0.37 24.10 -20.30
CA LEU A 116 -0.70 24.17 -19.30
C LEU A 116 -1.93 23.33 -19.71
N GLU A 117 -1.76 22.05 -20.03
CA GLU A 117 -2.79 21.21 -20.69
C GLU A 117 -4.17 21.30 -20.02
N ALA A 118 -4.24 21.18 -18.70
CA ALA A 118 -5.49 21.24 -17.93
C ALA A 118 -6.00 22.68 -17.67
N ASN A 119 -5.14 23.70 -17.79
CA ASN A 119 -5.44 25.10 -17.45
C ASN A 119 -5.37 26.04 -18.68
N LEU A 120 -5.32 25.49 -19.89
CA LEU A 120 -5.18 26.26 -21.14
C LEU A 120 -6.27 27.32 -21.28
N ILE A 121 -7.52 26.90 -21.07
CA ILE A 121 -8.70 27.75 -21.20
C ILE A 121 -8.70 28.84 -20.12
N GLU A 122 -8.10 28.56 -18.95
CA GLU A 122 -8.01 29.52 -17.86
C GLU A 122 -7.18 30.75 -18.22
N VAL A 123 -6.11 30.58 -19.01
CA VAL A 123 -5.29 31.69 -19.49
C VAL A 123 -6.14 32.67 -20.28
N ALA A 124 -6.98 32.16 -21.19
CA ALA A 124 -7.91 32.97 -21.99
C ALA A 124 -9.01 33.60 -21.14
N ILE A 125 -9.65 32.83 -20.25
CA ILE A 125 -10.68 33.35 -19.33
C ILE A 125 -10.12 34.49 -18.46
N SER A 126 -8.94 34.30 -17.88
CA SER A 126 -8.29 35.31 -17.04
C SER A 126 -7.92 36.55 -17.83
N ALA A 127 -7.40 36.40 -19.05
CA ALA A 127 -7.10 37.53 -19.92
C ALA A 127 -8.36 38.33 -20.28
N MET A 128 -9.44 37.63 -20.65
CA MET A 128 -10.72 38.26 -20.99
C MET A 128 -11.33 39.01 -19.80
N LEU A 129 -11.32 38.41 -18.60
CA LEU A 129 -11.91 39.03 -17.43
C LEU A 129 -11.15 40.28 -16.97
N VAL A 130 -9.81 40.26 -17.04
CA VAL A 130 -9.00 41.46 -16.73
C VAL A 130 -9.21 42.54 -17.79
N LEU A 131 -9.27 42.20 -19.07
CA LEU A 131 -9.50 43.17 -20.13
C LEU A 131 -10.91 43.78 -20.06
N GLY A 132 -11.92 42.98 -19.71
CA GLY A 132 -13.32 43.41 -19.60
C GLY A 132 -13.60 44.31 -18.38
N VAL A 133 -12.92 44.08 -17.26
CA VAL A 133 -13.04 44.89 -16.03
C VAL A 133 -12.06 46.08 -16.04
N GLY A 134 -10.94 45.96 -16.73
CA GLY A 134 -9.79 46.87 -16.65
C GLY A 134 -9.77 48.07 -17.60
N SER A 135 -10.83 48.36 -18.37
CA SER A 135 -10.85 49.47 -19.33
C SER A 135 -10.65 50.86 -18.71
N LEU A 136 -10.75 51.00 -17.38
CA LEU A 136 -10.50 52.23 -16.63
C LEU A 136 -9.35 52.13 -15.60
N SER A 137 -8.88 50.92 -15.24
CA SER A 137 -7.80 50.71 -14.24
C SER A 137 -7.14 49.32 -14.35
N ALA A 138 -6.56 49.02 -15.53
CA ALA A 138 -5.95 47.71 -15.81
C ALA A 138 -4.89 47.26 -14.79
N GLY A 139 -4.18 48.20 -14.15
CA GLY A 139 -3.16 47.90 -13.14
C GLY A 139 -3.71 47.39 -11.81
N SER A 140 -4.77 48.01 -11.27
CA SER A 140 -5.37 47.57 -10.00
C SER A 140 -6.13 46.26 -10.17
N ALA A 141 -6.88 46.13 -11.27
CA ALA A 141 -7.61 44.90 -11.60
C ALA A 141 -6.67 43.69 -11.79
N ALA A 142 -5.48 43.92 -12.38
CA ALA A 142 -4.46 42.88 -12.51
C ALA A 142 -3.88 42.44 -11.15
N TRP A 143 -3.57 43.40 -10.29
CA TRP A 143 -3.03 43.12 -8.95
C TRP A 143 -4.03 42.35 -8.07
N GLU A 144 -5.30 42.76 -8.08
CA GLU A 144 -6.39 42.06 -7.39
C GLU A 144 -6.53 40.62 -7.88
N ARG A 145 -6.56 40.40 -9.20
CA ARG A 145 -6.70 39.08 -9.83
C ARG A 145 -5.54 38.13 -9.49
N MET A 146 -4.30 38.63 -9.52
CA MET A 146 -3.11 37.84 -9.16
C MET A 146 -3.13 37.48 -7.66
N THR A 147 -3.47 38.45 -6.81
CA THR A 147 -3.47 38.26 -5.35
C THR A 147 -4.58 37.32 -4.90
N GLU A 148 -5.79 37.42 -5.45
CA GLU A 148 -6.89 36.48 -5.17
C GLU A 148 -6.52 35.02 -5.48
N THR A 149 -5.85 34.80 -6.61
CA THR A 149 -5.43 33.45 -7.04
C THR A 149 -4.33 32.91 -6.13
N LEU A 150 -3.36 33.75 -5.76
CA LEU A 150 -2.29 33.39 -4.82
C LEU A 150 -2.83 33.06 -3.43
N VAL A 151 -3.77 33.86 -2.91
CA VAL A 151 -4.42 33.62 -1.62
C VAL A 151 -5.21 32.31 -1.66
N GLY A 152 -5.98 32.06 -2.73
CA GLY A 152 -6.70 30.81 -2.90
C GLY A 152 -5.80 29.58 -2.96
N ALA A 153 -4.68 29.67 -3.68
CA ALA A 153 -3.68 28.61 -3.73
C ALA A 153 -3.01 28.39 -2.37
N ALA A 154 -2.62 29.46 -1.68
CA ALA A 154 -1.97 29.38 -0.37
C ALA A 154 -2.90 28.76 0.70
N VAL A 155 -4.16 29.17 0.75
CA VAL A 155 -5.16 28.62 1.67
C VAL A 155 -5.46 27.16 1.34
N ALA A 156 -5.51 26.77 0.06
CA ALA A 156 -5.68 25.36 -0.30
C ALA A 156 -4.48 24.48 0.07
N VAL A 157 -3.26 24.99 -0.11
CA VAL A 157 -2.04 24.29 0.35
C VAL A 157 -2.06 24.14 1.87
N ALA A 158 -2.40 25.21 2.60
CA ALA A 158 -2.54 25.16 4.05
C ALA A 158 -3.64 24.19 4.49
N ALA A 159 -4.82 24.22 3.86
CA ALA A 159 -5.94 23.32 4.17
C ALA A 159 -5.57 21.85 3.91
N ASN A 160 -4.88 21.54 2.81
CA ASN A 160 -4.39 20.20 2.53
C ASN A 160 -3.31 19.74 3.53
N LEU A 161 -2.47 20.65 4.02
CA LEU A 161 -1.44 20.34 5.00
C LEU A 161 -2.03 20.12 6.40
N LEU A 162 -2.96 20.99 6.82
CA LEU A 162 -3.65 20.88 8.11
C LEU A 162 -4.61 19.68 8.15
N PHE A 163 -5.30 19.42 7.04
CA PHE A 163 -6.30 18.37 6.89
C PHE A 163 -5.94 17.45 5.71
N PRO A 164 -4.91 16.59 5.83
CA PRO A 164 -4.55 15.67 4.76
C PRO A 164 -5.71 14.70 4.47
N PRO A 165 -5.83 14.21 3.22
CA PRO A 165 -6.77 13.14 2.92
C PRO A 165 -6.47 11.92 3.81
N LYS A 166 -7.53 11.27 4.31
CA LYS A 166 -7.37 10.04 5.10
C LYS A 166 -6.60 9.02 4.24
N VAL A 167 -5.56 8.42 4.82
CA VAL A 167 -4.86 7.32 4.17
C VAL A 167 -5.77 6.10 4.26
N ALA A 168 -6.09 5.48 3.14
CA ALA A 168 -6.96 4.30 3.05
C ALA A 168 -6.31 3.01 3.63
N VAL A 169 -5.41 3.14 4.60
CA VAL A 169 -4.73 1.99 5.23
C VAL A 169 -5.71 1.15 6.04
N ASP A 170 -6.69 1.80 6.68
CA ASP A 170 -7.78 1.13 7.37
C ASP A 170 -8.62 0.29 6.37
N ASP A 171 -8.97 0.88 5.23
CA ASP A 171 -9.74 0.20 4.17
C ASP A 171 -8.97 -0.99 3.55
N ALA A 172 -7.65 -0.90 3.46
CA ALA A 172 -6.82 -1.99 2.95
C ALA A 172 -6.58 -3.10 3.97
N GLY A 173 -6.47 -2.77 5.26
CA GLY A 173 -6.48 -3.76 6.34
C GLY A 173 -7.79 -4.53 6.39
N GLU A 174 -8.93 -3.84 6.27
CA GLU A 174 -10.27 -4.44 6.23
C GLU A 174 -10.45 -5.32 4.98
N ALA A 175 -9.96 -4.90 3.81
CA ALA A 175 -10.02 -5.74 2.61
C ALA A 175 -9.20 -7.04 2.71
N VAL A 176 -8.08 -7.02 3.44
CA VAL A 176 -7.26 -8.23 3.69
C VAL A 176 -7.92 -9.14 4.72
N ASP A 177 -8.52 -8.57 5.76
CA ASP A 177 -9.31 -9.31 6.76
C ASP A 177 -10.51 -10.01 6.10
N ASP A 178 -11.30 -9.27 5.31
CA ASP A 178 -12.41 -9.81 4.50
C ASP A 178 -11.97 -10.93 3.55
N PHE A 179 -10.73 -10.92 3.07
CA PHE A 179 -10.19 -11.99 2.24
C PHE A 179 -9.84 -13.23 3.06
N ALA A 180 -9.17 -13.04 4.21
CA ALA A 180 -8.88 -14.12 5.16
C ALA A 180 -10.17 -14.79 5.66
N ASP A 181 -11.19 -14.00 6.02
CA ASP A 181 -12.52 -14.44 6.45
C ASP A 181 -13.23 -15.33 5.41
N ARG A 182 -13.06 -15.01 4.11
CA ARG A 182 -13.62 -15.82 3.04
C ARG A 182 -12.93 -17.17 2.92
N VAL A 183 -11.61 -17.22 3.09
CA VAL A 183 -10.84 -18.47 3.06
C VAL A 183 -11.15 -19.30 4.32
N SER A 184 -11.10 -18.70 5.51
CA SER A 184 -11.40 -19.36 6.78
C SER A 184 -12.84 -19.86 6.82
N GLY A 185 -13.80 -19.03 6.42
CA GLY A 185 -15.22 -19.38 6.37
C GLY A 185 -15.55 -20.50 5.38
N LEU A 186 -14.77 -20.67 4.31
CA LEU A 186 -14.88 -21.84 3.42
C LEU A 186 -14.40 -23.11 4.12
N LEU A 187 -13.21 -23.07 4.74
CA LEU A 187 -12.64 -24.21 5.47
C LEU A 187 -13.53 -24.64 6.66
N GLN A 188 -14.05 -23.68 7.42
CA GLN A 188 -14.98 -23.93 8.52
C GLN A 188 -16.25 -24.61 8.03
N ARG A 189 -16.88 -24.07 6.97
CA ARG A 189 -18.10 -24.69 6.41
C ARG A 189 -17.83 -26.10 5.89
N ALA A 190 -16.69 -26.34 5.23
CA ALA A 190 -16.33 -27.68 4.79
C ALA A 190 -16.13 -28.63 5.97
N ALA A 191 -15.52 -28.20 7.07
CA ALA A 191 -15.37 -29.00 8.29
C ALA A 191 -16.73 -29.36 8.92
N GLU A 192 -17.63 -28.38 9.02
CA GLU A 192 -18.98 -28.56 9.57
C GLU A 192 -19.82 -29.52 8.69
N GLU A 193 -19.82 -29.31 7.38
CA GLU A 193 -20.54 -30.15 6.42
C GLU A 193 -19.96 -31.58 6.34
N LEU A 194 -18.64 -31.77 6.49
CA LEU A 194 -18.02 -33.10 6.62
C LEU A 194 -18.51 -33.82 7.88
N THR A 195 -18.50 -33.14 9.02
CA THR A 195 -18.96 -33.70 10.30
C THR A 195 -20.44 -34.11 10.21
N GLU A 196 -21.24 -33.28 9.55
CA GLU A 196 -22.66 -33.54 9.31
C GLU A 196 -22.91 -34.71 8.36
N ALA A 197 -22.08 -34.84 7.31
CA ALA A 197 -22.12 -35.95 6.36
C ALA A 197 -21.76 -37.30 6.98
N VAL A 198 -20.82 -37.34 7.94
CA VAL A 198 -20.56 -38.55 8.73
C VAL A 198 -21.79 -38.91 9.57
N ALA A 199 -22.40 -37.93 10.25
CA ALA A 199 -23.53 -38.18 11.15
C ALA A 199 -24.83 -38.62 10.45
N ARG A 200 -25.12 -38.13 9.24
CA ARG A 200 -26.38 -38.40 8.52
C ARG A 200 -26.24 -39.37 7.35
N GLY A 201 -25.02 -39.78 7.04
CA GLY A 201 -24.68 -40.57 5.87
C GLY A 201 -24.15 -39.71 4.71
N HIS A 202 -23.15 -40.24 4.02
CA HIS A 202 -22.34 -39.53 3.03
C HIS A 202 -23.10 -39.06 1.79
N ASP A 203 -23.01 -37.75 1.51
CA ASP A 203 -23.31 -37.12 0.22
C ASP A 203 -22.16 -36.20 -0.25
N LEU A 204 -20.92 -36.67 -0.05
CA LEU A 204 -19.70 -35.91 -0.39
C LEU A 204 -19.64 -35.47 -1.85
N ALA A 205 -20.09 -36.32 -2.77
CA ALA A 205 -20.07 -36.06 -4.20
C ALA A 205 -20.88 -34.81 -4.62
N ASN A 206 -21.84 -34.38 -3.81
CA ASN A 206 -22.59 -33.13 -4.04
C ASN A 206 -22.00 -31.92 -3.29
N LEU A 207 -21.23 -32.16 -2.22
CA LEU A 207 -20.63 -31.12 -1.38
C LEU A 207 -19.29 -30.62 -1.96
N THR A 208 -18.41 -31.54 -2.35
CA THR A 208 -17.05 -31.22 -2.80
C THR A 208 -16.99 -30.31 -4.03
N PRO A 209 -17.88 -30.41 -5.05
CA PRO A 209 -17.85 -29.48 -6.18
C PRO A 209 -18.18 -28.05 -5.76
N ARG A 210 -19.06 -27.88 -4.75
CA ARG A 210 -19.46 -26.56 -4.23
C ARG A 210 -18.31 -25.89 -3.49
N TRP A 211 -17.57 -26.64 -2.68
CA TRP A 211 -16.37 -26.11 -2.00
C TRP A 211 -15.29 -25.71 -3.00
N LEU A 212 -15.07 -26.53 -4.05
CA LEU A 212 -14.10 -26.22 -5.09
C LEU A 212 -14.50 -24.97 -5.90
N ASP A 213 -15.77 -24.81 -6.25
CA ASP A 213 -16.26 -23.61 -6.93
C ASP A 213 -16.15 -22.36 -6.06
N GLU A 214 -16.42 -22.48 -4.76
CA GLU A 214 -16.21 -21.39 -3.82
C GLU A 214 -14.72 -21.03 -3.68
N ALA A 215 -13.82 -22.01 -3.57
CA ALA A 215 -12.38 -21.78 -3.54
C ALA A 215 -11.87 -21.06 -4.82
N ARG A 216 -12.43 -21.41 -5.99
CA ARG A 216 -12.15 -20.72 -7.26
C ARG A 216 -12.62 -19.26 -7.21
N SER A 217 -13.80 -19.01 -6.66
CA SER A 217 -14.36 -17.64 -6.54
C SER A 217 -13.49 -16.76 -5.63
N VAL A 218 -13.04 -17.29 -4.48
CA VAL A 218 -12.16 -16.57 -3.55
C VAL A 218 -10.85 -16.19 -4.23
N THR A 219 -10.23 -17.10 -4.98
CA THR A 219 -8.98 -16.81 -5.71
C THR A 219 -9.21 -15.80 -6.86
N HIS A 220 -10.39 -15.80 -7.49
CA HIS A 220 -10.71 -14.87 -8.58
C HIS A 220 -10.86 -13.42 -8.09
N ASP A 221 -11.29 -13.22 -6.85
CA ASP A 221 -11.48 -11.90 -6.25
C ASP A 221 -10.16 -11.24 -5.78
N PHE A 222 -9.06 -12.00 -5.72
CA PHE A 222 -7.76 -11.54 -5.23
C PHE A 222 -7.25 -10.23 -5.88
N PRO A 223 -7.31 -10.04 -7.22
CA PRO A 223 -6.82 -8.80 -7.85
C PRO A 223 -7.52 -7.54 -7.36
N ALA A 224 -8.77 -7.65 -6.89
CA ALA A 224 -9.48 -6.50 -6.33
C ALA A 224 -8.93 -6.12 -4.94
N VAL A 225 -8.53 -7.11 -4.14
CA VAL A 225 -7.88 -6.91 -2.83
C VAL A 225 -6.47 -6.35 -3.02
N GLU A 226 -5.71 -6.89 -3.97
CA GLU A 226 -4.38 -6.37 -4.33
C GLU A 226 -4.44 -4.91 -4.78
N ALA A 227 -5.42 -4.55 -5.61
CA ALA A 227 -5.63 -3.17 -6.04
C ALA A 227 -5.94 -2.23 -4.86
N ALA A 228 -6.69 -2.70 -3.85
CA ALA A 228 -6.97 -1.91 -2.64
C ALA A 228 -5.69 -1.66 -1.82
N VAL A 229 -4.85 -2.68 -1.64
CA VAL A 229 -3.55 -2.56 -0.95
C VAL A 229 -2.61 -1.63 -1.71
N LEU A 230 -2.48 -1.78 -3.02
CA LEU A 230 -1.67 -0.89 -3.86
C LEU A 230 -2.16 0.56 -3.78
N HIS A 231 -3.47 0.78 -3.81
CA HIS A 231 -4.04 2.12 -3.69
C HIS A 231 -3.75 2.75 -2.31
N ALA A 232 -3.76 1.95 -1.24
CA ALA A 232 -3.37 2.41 0.09
C ALA A 232 -1.87 2.71 0.19
N GLU A 233 -0.99 1.90 -0.43
CA GLU A 233 0.45 2.17 -0.51
C GLU A 233 0.74 3.47 -1.27
N GLU A 234 0.11 3.67 -2.42
CA GLU A 234 0.22 4.88 -3.23
C GLU A 234 -0.31 6.11 -2.49
N GLY A 235 -1.49 5.99 -1.85
CA GLY A 235 -2.08 7.04 -1.04
C GLY A 235 -1.19 7.44 0.15
N ARG A 236 -0.49 6.48 0.78
CA ARG A 236 0.49 6.75 1.84
C ARG A 236 1.71 7.48 1.32
N ARG A 237 2.30 7.05 0.19
CA ARG A 237 3.45 7.75 -0.44
C ARG A 237 3.13 9.21 -0.75
N MET A 238 1.87 9.50 -1.07
CA MET A 238 1.39 10.84 -1.36
C MET A 238 1.03 11.66 -0.10
N ASN A 239 1.05 11.07 1.10
CA ASN A 239 0.71 11.75 2.36
C ASN A 239 1.96 12.14 3.15
N MET A 240 2.31 13.44 3.14
CA MET A 240 3.48 13.97 3.87
C MET A 240 3.44 13.70 5.39
N ARG A 241 2.27 13.62 6.02
CA ARG A 241 2.15 13.27 7.45
C ARG A 241 2.41 11.79 7.72
N ALA A 242 2.15 10.91 6.75
CA ALA A 242 2.38 9.48 6.90
C ALA A 242 3.89 9.14 6.92
N ALA A 243 4.76 10.06 6.49
CA ALA A 243 6.21 9.96 6.66
C ALA A 243 6.66 9.97 8.14
N PHE A 244 5.79 10.42 9.06
CA PHE A 244 6.06 10.47 10.50
C PHE A 244 5.38 9.33 11.28
N THR A 245 4.72 8.39 10.60
CA THR A 245 4.07 7.21 11.19
C THR A 245 4.73 5.92 10.69
N SER A 246 4.71 4.85 11.49
CA SER A 246 5.28 3.55 11.11
C SER A 246 4.66 3.02 9.80
N ASP A 247 5.51 2.50 8.91
CA ASP A 247 5.07 1.93 7.63
C ASP A 247 4.54 0.51 7.80
N ALA A 248 3.21 0.36 7.70
CA ALA A 248 2.55 -0.95 7.73
C ALA A 248 2.41 -1.56 6.32
N GLY A 249 2.68 -0.79 5.25
CA GLY A 249 2.54 -1.26 3.85
C GLY A 249 3.30 -2.55 3.55
N PRO A 250 4.60 -2.66 3.91
CA PRO A 250 5.36 -3.89 3.72
C PRO A 250 4.77 -5.10 4.45
N GLY A 251 4.21 -4.89 5.65
CA GLY A 251 3.57 -5.96 6.44
C GLY A 251 2.25 -6.41 5.83
N LEU A 252 1.44 -5.47 5.33
CA LEU A 252 0.16 -5.73 4.69
C LEU A 252 0.33 -6.46 3.35
N ARG A 253 1.27 -6.00 2.52
CA ARG A 253 1.59 -6.65 1.24
C ARG A 253 2.11 -8.07 1.44
N GLN A 254 2.99 -8.27 2.42
CA GLN A 254 3.50 -9.59 2.77
C GLN A 254 2.39 -10.49 3.34
N GLY A 255 1.51 -9.96 4.18
CA GLY A 255 0.36 -10.69 4.70
C GLY A 255 -0.60 -11.12 3.58
N LEU A 256 -0.88 -10.22 2.63
CA LEU A 256 -1.70 -10.51 1.46
C LEU A 256 -1.07 -11.59 0.57
N GLU A 257 0.24 -11.53 0.32
CA GLU A 257 0.97 -12.55 -0.46
C GLU A 257 0.90 -13.94 0.22
N ALA A 258 1.06 -14.00 1.54
CA ALA A 258 0.91 -15.24 2.31
C ALA A 258 -0.52 -15.80 2.21
N LEU A 259 -1.54 -14.93 2.27
CA LEU A 259 -2.94 -15.32 2.10
C LEU A 259 -3.26 -15.76 0.65
N GLU A 260 -2.65 -15.13 -0.35
CA GLU A 260 -2.77 -15.56 -1.76
C GLU A 260 -2.27 -16.99 -1.94
N HIS A 261 -1.04 -17.25 -1.49
CA HIS A 261 -0.44 -18.58 -1.54
C HIS A 261 -1.27 -19.61 -0.77
N THR A 262 -1.83 -19.21 0.37
CA THR A 262 -2.74 -20.04 1.17
C THR A 262 -4.01 -20.38 0.40
N ALA A 263 -4.69 -19.39 -0.19
CA ALA A 263 -5.91 -19.59 -0.96
C ALA A 263 -5.68 -20.50 -2.19
N VAL A 264 -4.57 -20.32 -2.90
CA VAL A 264 -4.18 -21.18 -4.04
C VAL A 264 -3.95 -22.63 -3.60
N SER A 265 -3.33 -22.82 -2.44
CA SER A 265 -3.07 -24.15 -1.87
C SER A 265 -4.37 -24.83 -1.43
N VAL A 266 -5.24 -24.10 -0.73
CA VAL A 266 -6.57 -24.55 -0.33
C VAL A 266 -7.43 -24.93 -1.54
N ARG A 267 -7.39 -24.16 -2.64
CA ARG A 267 -8.08 -24.51 -3.88
C ARG A 267 -7.57 -25.82 -4.48
N SER A 268 -6.25 -26.03 -4.46
CA SER A 268 -5.63 -27.26 -4.95
C SER A 268 -6.00 -28.46 -4.08
N MET A 269 -6.08 -28.28 -2.76
CA MET A 269 -6.57 -29.28 -1.81
C MET A 269 -8.01 -29.67 -2.06
N PHE A 270 -8.92 -28.69 -2.20
CA PHE A 270 -10.32 -28.98 -2.50
C PHE A 270 -10.50 -29.70 -3.84
N ARG A 271 -9.60 -29.47 -4.81
CA ARG A 271 -9.59 -30.26 -6.04
C ARG A 271 -9.23 -31.72 -5.78
N ALA A 272 -8.20 -32.00 -4.97
CA ALA A 272 -7.86 -33.37 -4.59
C ALA A 272 -8.98 -34.06 -3.78
N VAL A 273 -9.67 -33.31 -2.91
CA VAL A 273 -10.85 -33.80 -2.16
C VAL A 273 -11.99 -34.17 -3.12
N ASP A 274 -12.26 -33.33 -4.12
CA ASP A 274 -13.29 -33.57 -5.13
C ASP A 274 -12.98 -34.78 -6.01
N ASP A 275 -11.73 -34.89 -6.48
CA ASP A 275 -11.25 -36.02 -7.28
C ASP A 275 -11.34 -37.33 -6.45
N ALA A 276 -10.87 -37.33 -5.19
CA ALA A 276 -10.94 -38.50 -4.32
C ALA A 276 -12.39 -38.90 -3.95
N ALA A 277 -13.29 -37.93 -3.74
CA ALA A 277 -14.70 -38.21 -3.47
C ALA A 277 -15.41 -38.84 -4.69
N ALA A 278 -14.98 -38.52 -5.90
CA ALA A 278 -15.51 -39.11 -7.12
C ALA A 278 -15.07 -40.58 -7.30
N ASP A 279 -13.82 -40.89 -6.94
CA ASP A 279 -13.18 -42.20 -7.17
C ASP A 279 -13.41 -43.20 -6.01
N SER A 280 -13.76 -42.75 -4.81
CA SER A 280 -13.89 -43.61 -3.62
C SER A 280 -15.23 -44.37 -3.49
N ARG A 281 -15.94 -44.63 -4.60
CA ARG A 281 -17.29 -45.25 -4.57
C ARG A 281 -17.33 -46.68 -4.05
N ASP A 282 -16.23 -47.41 -4.20
CA ASP A 282 -16.11 -48.83 -3.83
C ASP A 282 -15.36 -49.03 -2.50
N VAL A 283 -15.02 -47.94 -1.79
CA VAL A 283 -14.31 -47.99 -0.51
C VAL A 283 -15.29 -48.26 0.65
N ASP A 284 -14.83 -49.02 1.65
CA ASP A 284 -15.62 -49.33 2.84
C ASP A 284 -16.07 -48.08 3.58
N ARG A 285 -17.35 -48.05 3.99
CA ARG A 285 -17.97 -46.86 4.61
C ARG A 285 -17.28 -46.43 5.90
N GLU A 286 -16.86 -47.38 6.72
CA GLU A 286 -16.17 -47.11 8.00
C GLU A 286 -14.84 -46.39 7.75
N VAL A 287 -14.10 -46.78 6.70
CA VAL A 287 -12.86 -46.12 6.30
C VAL A 287 -13.13 -44.70 5.78
N LEU A 288 -14.22 -44.50 5.04
CA LEU A 288 -14.61 -43.16 4.56
C LEU A 288 -15.03 -42.23 5.70
N ASP A 289 -15.78 -42.74 6.68
CA ASP A 289 -16.20 -41.98 7.86
C ASP A 289 -14.98 -41.51 8.68
N ASP A 290 -14.00 -42.39 8.91
CA ASP A 290 -12.75 -42.07 9.62
C ASP A 290 -11.95 -40.96 8.90
N ILE A 291 -11.87 -41.03 7.58
CA ILE A 291 -11.15 -40.05 6.76
C ILE A 291 -11.89 -38.71 6.75
N ALA A 292 -13.21 -38.72 6.56
CA ALA A 292 -14.03 -37.52 6.60
C ALA A 292 -13.91 -36.80 7.95
N GLN A 293 -13.86 -37.55 9.06
CA GLN A 293 -13.67 -37.00 10.40
C GLN A 293 -12.25 -36.41 10.57
N GLY A 294 -11.21 -37.10 10.08
CA GLY A 294 -9.83 -36.58 10.09
C GLY A 294 -9.67 -35.31 9.24
N LEU A 295 -10.34 -35.25 8.09
CA LEU A 295 -10.39 -34.06 7.24
C LEU A 295 -11.13 -32.91 7.91
N ALA A 296 -12.28 -33.17 8.53
CA ALA A 296 -13.05 -32.16 9.25
C ALA A 296 -12.21 -31.52 10.37
N GLN A 297 -11.48 -32.35 11.13
CA GLN A 297 -10.57 -31.85 12.16
C GLN A 297 -9.43 -31.02 11.56
N THR A 298 -8.82 -31.50 10.47
CA THR A 298 -7.75 -30.76 9.77
C THR A 298 -8.24 -29.41 9.24
N PHE A 299 -9.43 -29.37 8.63
CA PHE A 299 -10.02 -28.12 8.12
C PHE A 299 -10.37 -27.16 9.26
N THR A 300 -10.74 -27.70 10.43
CA THR A 300 -10.92 -26.92 11.67
C THR A 300 -9.62 -26.20 12.06
N GLU A 301 -8.52 -26.94 12.12
CA GLU A 301 -7.19 -26.40 12.46
C GLU A 301 -6.72 -25.38 11.40
N MET A 302 -6.97 -25.65 10.12
CA MET A 302 -6.63 -24.74 9.03
C MET A 302 -7.41 -23.42 9.08
N HIS A 303 -8.74 -23.44 9.30
CA HIS A 303 -9.49 -22.19 9.34
C HIS A 303 -9.11 -21.32 10.54
N GLN A 304 -8.86 -21.92 11.70
CA GLN A 304 -8.40 -21.20 12.90
C GLN A 304 -7.05 -20.53 12.65
N GLY A 305 -6.16 -21.21 11.91
CA GLY A 305 -4.93 -20.62 11.43
C GLY A 305 -5.19 -19.38 10.59
N VAL A 306 -5.90 -19.54 9.48
CA VAL A 306 -6.13 -18.47 8.50
C VAL A 306 -6.82 -17.26 9.13
N ASP A 307 -7.81 -17.49 9.99
CA ASP A 307 -8.55 -16.48 10.75
C ASP A 307 -7.62 -15.67 11.67
N ALA A 308 -6.86 -16.35 12.53
CA ALA A 308 -5.92 -15.70 13.44
C ALA A 308 -4.84 -14.90 12.69
N PHE A 309 -4.38 -15.39 11.54
CA PHE A 309 -3.39 -14.69 10.71
C PHE A 309 -3.99 -13.47 10.00
N GLY A 310 -5.22 -13.57 9.47
CA GLY A 310 -5.94 -12.45 8.90
C GLY A 310 -6.07 -11.29 9.87
N GLN A 311 -6.54 -11.59 11.09
CA GLN A 311 -6.69 -10.62 12.16
C GLN A 311 -5.36 -9.98 12.57
N LEU A 312 -4.28 -10.77 12.68
CA LEU A 312 -2.94 -10.24 12.91
C LEU A 312 -2.51 -9.25 11.80
N VAL A 313 -2.78 -9.56 10.54
CA VAL A 313 -2.44 -8.67 9.41
C VAL A 313 -3.27 -7.38 9.46
N HIS A 314 -4.56 -7.48 9.79
CA HIS A 314 -5.44 -6.32 9.97
C HIS A 314 -4.94 -5.38 11.08
N ASP A 315 -4.64 -5.93 12.26
CA ASP A 315 -4.20 -5.16 13.43
C ASP A 315 -2.80 -4.55 13.24
N GLU A 316 -1.98 -5.12 12.36
CA GLU A 316 -0.73 -4.49 11.94
C GLU A 316 -0.94 -3.26 11.05
N ALA A 317 -2.02 -3.23 10.26
CA ALA A 317 -2.39 -2.09 9.44
C ALA A 317 -2.95 -0.92 10.28
N THR A 318 -3.60 -1.21 11.40
CA THR A 318 -4.20 -0.23 12.34
C THR A 318 -3.43 -0.16 13.68
N PRO A 319 -2.53 0.83 13.89
CA PRO A 319 -1.71 0.88 15.12
C PRO A 319 -2.53 1.14 16.40
N GLY A 320 -2.95 0.08 17.09
CA GLY A 320 -3.59 0.12 18.40
C GLY A 320 -2.67 -0.34 19.54
N PRO A 321 -2.54 0.39 20.67
CA PRO A 321 -1.55 0.10 21.72
C PRO A 321 -1.81 -1.16 22.59
N ARG A 322 -2.82 -1.98 22.30
CA ARG A 322 -3.24 -3.10 23.19
C ARG A 322 -3.61 -4.44 22.51
N GLY A 323 -3.76 -4.50 21.18
CA GLY A 323 -4.16 -5.74 20.47
C GLY A 323 -3.01 -6.73 20.25
N ARG A 324 -1.87 -6.23 19.77
CA ARG A 324 -0.76 -7.01 19.18
C ARG A 324 -0.24 -8.23 19.96
N ALA A 325 -0.29 -8.22 21.29
CA ALA A 325 0.19 -9.35 22.10
C ALA A 325 -0.83 -10.50 22.23
N THR A 326 -2.12 -10.20 22.07
CA THR A 326 -3.20 -11.19 22.07
C THR A 326 -3.20 -11.94 20.74
N ASP A 327 -3.04 -11.22 19.63
CA ASP A 327 -3.16 -11.77 18.27
C ASP A 327 -1.98 -12.69 17.94
N VAL A 328 -0.77 -12.34 18.37
CA VAL A 328 0.41 -13.22 18.25
C VAL A 328 0.22 -14.54 18.99
N ARG A 329 -0.44 -14.52 20.16
CA ARG A 329 -0.73 -15.76 20.91
C ARG A 329 -1.82 -16.58 20.21
N ALA A 330 -2.82 -15.93 19.63
CA ALA A 330 -3.86 -16.61 18.85
C ALA A 330 -3.25 -17.34 17.65
N VAL A 331 -2.37 -16.66 16.90
CA VAL A 331 -1.63 -17.28 15.79
C VAL A 331 -0.74 -18.42 16.27
N ALA A 332 0.01 -18.25 17.35
CA ALA A 332 0.85 -19.31 17.91
C ALA A 332 0.02 -20.55 18.32
N ALA A 333 -1.14 -20.36 18.94
CA ALA A 333 -2.05 -21.45 19.29
C ALA A 333 -2.61 -22.16 18.06
N ALA A 334 -2.98 -21.41 17.02
CA ALA A 334 -3.48 -21.99 15.77
C ALA A 334 -2.38 -22.74 14.98
N LEU A 335 -1.14 -22.26 15.03
CA LEU A 335 0.02 -22.95 14.44
C LEU A 335 0.32 -24.28 15.15
N GLU A 336 0.11 -24.37 16.46
CA GLU A 336 0.22 -25.63 17.20
C GLU A 336 -0.82 -26.64 16.68
N GLY A 337 -2.08 -26.21 16.51
CA GLY A 337 -3.12 -27.04 15.91
C GLY A 337 -2.77 -27.54 14.50
N LEU A 338 -2.17 -26.69 13.66
CA LEU A 338 -1.66 -27.10 12.34
C LEU A 338 -0.48 -28.08 12.42
N HIS A 339 0.39 -27.96 13.43
CA HIS A 339 1.45 -28.94 13.68
C HIS A 339 0.90 -30.30 14.10
N GLU A 340 -0.12 -30.32 14.96
CA GLU A 340 -0.85 -31.53 15.32
C GLU A 340 -1.54 -32.17 14.10
N ALA A 341 -2.19 -31.35 13.26
CA ALA A 341 -2.79 -31.78 12.00
C ALA A 341 -1.78 -32.48 11.10
N ARG A 342 -0.60 -31.87 10.94
CA ARG A 342 0.50 -32.40 10.13
C ARG A 342 0.93 -33.78 10.65
N THR A 343 1.17 -33.91 11.95
CA THR A 343 1.60 -35.19 12.55
C THR A 343 0.56 -36.28 12.35
N ARG A 344 -0.72 -35.96 12.55
CA ARG A 344 -1.83 -36.89 12.30
C ARG A 344 -1.89 -37.37 10.84
N LEU A 345 -1.76 -36.45 9.89
CA LEU A 345 -1.76 -36.78 8.46
C LEU A 345 -0.53 -37.60 8.05
N GLU A 346 0.63 -37.36 8.65
CA GLU A 346 1.84 -38.17 8.44
C GLU A 346 1.66 -39.61 8.93
N GLU A 347 1.03 -39.80 10.08
CA GLU A 347 0.68 -41.13 10.59
C GLU A 347 -0.31 -41.86 9.68
N VAL A 348 -1.39 -41.17 9.26
CA VAL A 348 -2.38 -41.72 8.32
C VAL A 348 -1.72 -42.15 7.01
N LEU A 349 -0.85 -41.30 6.44
CA LEU A 349 -0.16 -41.57 5.19
C LEU A 349 0.73 -42.82 5.23
N VAL A 350 1.34 -43.13 6.39
CA VAL A 350 2.15 -44.35 6.57
C VAL A 350 1.28 -45.60 6.58
N THR A 351 0.03 -45.49 7.05
CA THR A 351 -0.90 -46.63 7.17
C THR A 351 -1.82 -46.79 5.95
N ALA A 352 -1.96 -45.76 5.12
CA ALA A 352 -2.85 -45.77 3.97
C ALA A 352 -2.36 -46.74 2.87
N SER A 353 -3.24 -47.66 2.46
CA SER A 353 -2.96 -48.66 1.43
C SER A 353 -3.74 -48.46 0.12
N VAL A 354 -4.75 -47.59 0.14
CA VAL A 354 -5.60 -47.28 -1.02
C VAL A 354 -5.00 -46.09 -1.77
N PRO A 355 -4.68 -46.21 -3.07
CA PRO A 355 -4.00 -45.16 -3.84
C PRO A 355 -4.67 -43.79 -3.77
N GLU A 356 -6.00 -43.75 -3.93
CA GLU A 356 -6.79 -42.53 -3.94
C GLU A 356 -6.73 -41.81 -2.58
N LEU A 357 -6.72 -42.57 -1.48
CA LEU A 357 -6.62 -42.04 -0.12
C LEU A 357 -5.21 -41.56 0.21
N VAL A 358 -4.18 -42.21 -0.35
CA VAL A 358 -2.78 -41.77 -0.26
C VAL A 358 -2.62 -40.43 -0.96
N GLU A 359 -3.15 -40.28 -2.17
CA GLU A 359 -3.08 -39.03 -2.94
C GLU A 359 -3.81 -37.87 -2.23
N LEU A 360 -5.01 -38.13 -1.73
CA LEU A 360 -5.78 -37.17 -0.93
C LEU A 360 -5.02 -36.73 0.32
N THR A 361 -4.53 -37.68 1.11
CA THR A 361 -3.81 -37.39 2.36
C THR A 361 -2.54 -36.61 2.08
N ALA A 362 -1.80 -36.96 1.01
CA ALA A 362 -0.61 -36.23 0.59
C ALA A 362 -0.93 -34.79 0.15
N ALA A 363 -2.03 -34.57 -0.57
CA ALA A 363 -2.45 -33.23 -1.00
C ALA A 363 -2.85 -32.34 0.19
N VAL A 364 -3.57 -32.90 1.17
CA VAL A 364 -3.95 -32.19 2.40
C VAL A 364 -2.71 -31.90 3.25
N LEU A 365 -1.81 -32.88 3.44
CA LEU A 365 -0.55 -32.70 4.15
C LEU A 365 0.35 -31.63 3.50
N ALA A 366 0.44 -31.62 2.17
CA ALA A 366 1.19 -30.59 1.44
C ALA A 366 0.60 -29.20 1.69
N THR A 367 -0.74 -29.10 1.76
CA THR A 367 -1.45 -27.85 2.04
C THR A 367 -1.18 -27.38 3.47
N VAL A 368 -1.31 -28.25 4.48
CA VAL A 368 -0.97 -27.93 5.87
C VAL A 368 0.48 -27.45 6.01
N ARG A 369 1.44 -28.14 5.37
CA ARG A 369 2.85 -27.70 5.34
C ARG A 369 3.03 -26.33 4.70
N ARG A 370 2.25 -26.01 3.66
CA ARG A 370 2.27 -24.69 3.01
C ARG A 370 1.70 -23.61 3.91
N LEU A 371 0.58 -23.84 4.59
CA LEU A 371 0.03 -22.91 5.58
C LEU A 371 1.04 -22.62 6.70
N LEU A 372 1.64 -23.67 7.28
CA LEU A 372 2.70 -23.52 8.28
C LEU A 372 3.87 -22.65 7.78
N GLN A 373 4.25 -22.79 6.50
CA GLN A 373 5.33 -22.00 5.92
C GLN A 373 4.96 -20.54 5.66
N GLU A 374 3.76 -20.27 5.15
CA GLU A 374 3.30 -18.92 4.84
C GLU A 374 2.96 -18.12 6.12
N MET A 375 2.54 -18.81 7.17
CA MET A 375 2.09 -18.21 8.43
C MET A 375 3.17 -18.22 9.53
N ASP A 376 4.39 -18.68 9.21
CA ASP A 376 5.53 -18.69 10.14
C ASP A 376 5.88 -17.28 10.61
N LEU A 377 5.65 -17.03 11.91
CA LEU A 377 5.91 -15.76 12.57
C LEU A 377 7.40 -15.39 12.55
N ASP A 378 8.31 -16.36 12.68
CA ASP A 378 9.74 -16.10 12.71
C ASP A 378 10.25 -15.65 11.34
N GLU A 379 9.81 -16.34 10.28
CA GLU A 379 10.11 -15.92 8.91
C GLU A 379 9.50 -14.56 8.60
N ARG A 380 8.28 -14.29 9.10
CA ARG A 380 7.61 -13.00 8.94
C ARG A 380 8.40 -11.86 9.61
N ILE A 381 8.85 -12.06 10.84
CA ILE A 381 9.70 -11.11 11.58
C ILE A 381 11.06 -10.90 10.88
N ARG A 382 11.70 -11.98 10.43
CA ARG A 382 12.97 -11.91 9.67
C ARG A 382 12.82 -11.08 8.40
N ARG A 383 11.75 -11.31 7.62
CA ARG A 383 11.46 -10.57 6.39
C ARG A 383 11.18 -9.10 6.67
N GLN A 384 10.34 -8.77 7.65
CA GLN A 384 10.09 -7.39 8.06
C GLN A 384 11.38 -6.65 8.46
N MET A 385 12.26 -7.30 9.23
CA MET A 385 13.56 -6.72 9.59
C MET A 385 14.49 -6.48 8.39
N ARG A 386 14.48 -7.37 7.38
CA ARG A 386 15.24 -7.16 6.14
C ARG A 386 14.70 -5.95 5.38
N SER A 387 13.38 -5.85 5.21
CA SER A 387 12.72 -4.72 4.53
C SER A 387 13.03 -3.38 5.20
N ALA A 388 13.03 -3.34 6.53
CA ALA A 388 13.34 -2.14 7.31
C ALA A 388 14.80 -1.68 7.17
N ARG A 389 15.75 -2.59 6.92
CA ARG A 389 17.18 -2.26 6.72
C ARG A 389 17.46 -1.61 5.35
N PHE A 390 16.63 -1.86 4.35
CA PHE A 390 16.77 -1.32 2.99
C PHE A 390 15.88 -0.10 2.72
N ALA A 391 15.04 0.32 3.67
CA ALA A 391 14.28 1.55 3.54
C ALA A 391 15.26 2.74 3.43
N PRO A 392 15.21 3.54 2.35
CA PRO A 392 16.09 4.69 2.22
C PRO A 392 15.77 5.66 3.36
N ARG A 393 16.71 5.80 4.30
CA ARG A 393 16.64 6.84 5.33
C ARG A 393 16.54 8.18 4.60
N VAL A 394 15.36 8.80 4.64
CA VAL A 394 15.20 10.19 4.25
C VAL A 394 16.10 10.98 5.19
N ARG A 395 17.26 11.36 4.67
CA ARG A 395 18.26 12.12 5.39
C ARG A 395 17.69 13.53 5.51
N THR A 396 16.93 13.79 6.56
CA THR A 396 16.57 15.14 6.98
C THR A 396 17.88 15.82 7.40
N GLY A 397 18.57 16.40 6.41
CA GLY A 397 19.72 17.25 6.69
C GLY A 397 19.27 18.39 7.60
N PRO A 398 19.98 18.67 8.70
CA PRO A 398 19.60 19.76 9.59
C PRO A 398 19.60 21.07 8.79
N ALA A 399 18.47 21.77 8.82
CA ALA A 399 18.36 23.11 8.27
C ALA A 399 19.35 24.03 8.99
N GLY A 400 20.25 24.64 8.23
CA GLY A 400 20.96 25.86 8.61
C GLY A 400 22.43 25.73 8.99
N ARG A 401 23.31 26.26 8.13
CA ARG A 401 24.05 27.51 8.40
C ARG A 401 24.61 28.06 7.08
N PRO A 402 24.48 29.37 6.79
CA PRO A 402 25.16 29.97 5.65
C PRO A 402 26.66 29.95 5.93
N ARG A 403 27.45 29.35 5.03
CA ARG A 403 28.91 29.43 5.10
C ARG A 403 29.35 30.84 4.66
N PRO A 404 30.19 31.55 5.43
CA PRO A 404 30.76 32.81 4.98
C PRO A 404 31.83 32.55 3.92
N GLY A 405 31.97 33.53 3.02
CA GLY A 405 32.69 33.42 1.76
C GLY A 405 34.18 33.10 1.85
N GLY A 406 34.69 32.56 0.74
CA GLY A 406 36.10 32.38 0.41
C GLY A 406 36.25 32.15 -1.11
N PRO A 407 37.38 32.56 -1.73
CA PRO A 407 37.34 33.30 -2.98
C PRO A 407 37.47 32.45 -4.26
N HIS A 408 37.08 33.10 -5.36
CA HIS A 408 37.24 32.75 -6.76
C HIS A 408 38.32 31.71 -7.10
N ARG A 409 37.91 30.65 -7.82
CA ARG A 409 38.80 29.93 -8.73
C ARG A 409 38.16 29.80 -10.12
N GLN A 410 38.97 30.19 -11.10
CA GLN A 410 38.65 30.43 -12.49
C GLN A 410 38.19 29.16 -13.22
N ALA A 411 37.27 29.37 -14.17
CA ALA A 411 36.88 28.39 -15.16
C ALA A 411 38.04 28.09 -16.12
N VAL A 412 38.24 26.81 -16.43
CA VAL A 412 39.08 26.35 -17.55
C VAL A 412 38.17 25.53 -18.48
N PRO A 413 38.13 25.81 -19.80
CA PRO A 413 37.28 25.11 -20.74
C PRO A 413 37.94 23.81 -21.22
N SER A 414 37.16 22.74 -21.35
CA SER A 414 37.60 21.48 -21.98
C SER A 414 37.41 21.56 -23.50
N THR A 415 38.51 21.56 -24.24
CA THR A 415 38.54 21.44 -25.71
C THR A 415 38.63 19.99 -26.17
N LEU A 416 37.96 19.72 -27.30
CA LEU A 416 37.95 18.50 -28.11
C LEU A 416 39.34 17.96 -28.51
N ALA A 417 39.44 16.63 -28.67
CA ALA A 417 40.21 16.01 -29.77
C ALA A 417 39.84 14.51 -29.97
N THR A 418 39.07 14.26 -31.02
CA THR A 418 39.28 13.32 -32.16
C THR A 418 40.06 12.00 -32.00
N THR A 419 39.42 10.95 -32.55
CA THR A 419 39.83 9.56 -32.90
C THR A 419 41.08 9.42 -33.81
N PRO A 420 41.66 8.21 -34.01
CA PRO A 420 41.19 7.33 -35.10
C PRO A 420 41.28 5.79 -34.90
N SER A 421 40.50 5.14 -35.76
CA SER A 421 40.24 3.74 -36.12
C SER A 421 41.41 2.77 -36.37
N GLY A 422 41.16 1.45 -36.22
CA GLY A 422 41.82 0.36 -36.98
C GLY A 422 41.67 -1.06 -36.39
N PRO A 423 41.56 -2.15 -37.20
CA PRO A 423 40.62 -3.27 -36.94
C PRO A 423 41.25 -4.69 -36.78
N GLY A 424 40.49 -5.68 -36.28
CA GLY A 424 40.84 -7.11 -36.45
C GLY A 424 40.02 -8.16 -35.69
N GLY A 425 39.12 -8.87 -36.39
CA GLY A 425 38.95 -10.34 -36.35
C GLY A 425 38.20 -11.03 -35.17
N PRO A 426 37.33 -12.04 -35.42
CA PRO A 426 36.41 -12.61 -34.42
C PRO A 426 36.90 -13.93 -33.79
N GLY A 427 36.54 -14.17 -32.52
CA GLY A 427 36.67 -15.47 -31.84
C GLY A 427 35.41 -15.74 -31.02
N GLY A 428 34.74 -16.87 -31.29
CA GLY A 428 33.50 -17.26 -30.61
C GLY A 428 33.71 -17.73 -29.16
N PRO A 429 32.65 -17.81 -28.34
CA PRO A 429 32.75 -18.34 -26.98
C PRO A 429 32.66 -19.88 -27.01
N GLY A 430 33.68 -20.52 -26.45
CA GLY A 430 33.71 -21.95 -26.15
C GLY A 430 32.83 -22.31 -24.95
N GLU A 431 32.30 -23.52 -25.04
CA GLU A 431 31.48 -24.27 -24.09
C GLU A 431 32.29 -24.66 -22.83
N PRO A 432 31.70 -24.64 -21.62
CA PRO A 432 32.41 -25.03 -20.39
C PRO A 432 32.35 -26.55 -20.14
N ASP A 433 33.52 -27.09 -19.79
CA ASP A 433 33.83 -28.47 -19.39
C ASP A 433 33.18 -28.84 -18.03
N PRO A 434 32.49 -30.00 -17.88
CA PRO A 434 31.83 -30.39 -16.64
C PRO A 434 32.69 -31.37 -15.83
N THR A 435 33.61 -30.87 -15.02
CA THR A 435 34.20 -31.66 -13.92
C THR A 435 34.46 -30.76 -12.70
N GLY A 436 33.48 -30.70 -11.80
CA GLY A 436 33.57 -30.01 -10.51
C GLY A 436 32.74 -30.73 -9.46
N ASP A 437 33.43 -31.23 -8.45
CA ASP A 437 32.95 -32.01 -7.30
C ASP A 437 31.87 -31.26 -6.48
N PRO A 438 30.68 -31.83 -6.22
CA PRO A 438 29.54 -31.11 -5.64
C PRO A 438 29.60 -30.87 -4.12
N ASP A 439 30.62 -31.36 -3.40
CA ASP A 439 30.63 -31.34 -1.92
C ASP A 439 31.45 -30.21 -1.26
N ALA A 440 32.05 -29.29 -2.02
CA ALA A 440 32.94 -28.26 -1.46
C ALA A 440 32.27 -26.92 -1.08
N ALA A 441 30.96 -26.75 -1.25
CA ALA A 441 30.29 -25.44 -1.11
C ALA A 441 29.48 -25.24 0.19
N THR A 442 29.47 -26.19 1.13
CA THR A 442 28.59 -26.13 2.32
C THR A 442 29.28 -25.63 3.60
N GLU A 443 30.60 -25.42 3.58
CA GLU A 443 31.35 -25.23 4.83
C GLU A 443 31.97 -23.83 4.97
N LEU A 444 31.17 -22.76 4.98
CA LEU A 444 31.57 -21.43 5.46
C LEU A 444 30.37 -20.49 5.73
N MET A 445 29.58 -20.79 6.77
CA MET A 445 28.77 -19.77 7.46
C MET A 445 28.92 -19.93 8.97
N PRO A 446 29.17 -18.85 9.74
CA PRO A 446 29.27 -18.94 11.19
C PRO A 446 27.87 -19.19 11.76
N ARG A 447 27.69 -20.30 12.48
CA ARG A 447 26.51 -20.54 13.31
C ARG A 447 26.43 -19.43 14.37
N ILE A 448 25.38 -18.62 14.31
CA ILE A 448 25.08 -17.64 15.36
C ILE A 448 24.54 -18.41 16.56
N ASP A 449 25.25 -18.35 17.67
CA ASP A 449 24.85 -18.92 18.94
C ASP A 449 23.65 -18.13 19.52
N VAL A 450 22.49 -18.77 19.51
CA VAL A 450 21.21 -18.19 19.94
C VAL A 450 21.20 -17.92 21.45
N ASP A 451 21.98 -18.68 22.23
CA ASP A 451 22.10 -18.49 23.67
C ASP A 451 22.90 -17.23 24.01
N ALA A 452 23.96 -16.94 23.25
CA ALA A 452 24.75 -15.72 23.41
C ALA A 452 23.93 -14.46 23.09
N THR A 453 23.03 -14.54 22.10
CA THR A 453 22.18 -13.42 21.67
C THR A 453 21.06 -13.16 22.68
N THR A 454 20.48 -14.23 23.24
CA THR A 454 19.44 -14.15 24.27
C THR A 454 20.01 -13.62 25.60
N GLN A 455 21.23 -14.04 25.98
CA GLN A 455 21.91 -13.51 27.15
C GLN A 455 22.30 -12.04 26.99
N LEU A 456 22.69 -11.60 25.79
CA LEU A 456 23.01 -10.20 25.52
C LEU A 456 21.75 -9.30 25.63
N MET A 457 20.61 -9.76 25.11
CA MET A 457 19.35 -9.02 25.19
C MET A 457 18.81 -8.95 26.62
N ALA A 458 18.89 -10.05 27.38
CA ALA A 458 18.55 -10.05 28.81
C ALA A 458 19.46 -9.13 29.64
N ARG A 459 20.73 -8.98 29.24
CA ARG A 459 21.69 -8.07 29.90
C ARG A 459 21.40 -6.60 29.58
N ILE A 460 21.04 -6.28 28.33
CA ILE A 460 20.64 -4.93 27.90
C ILE A 460 19.33 -4.50 28.56
N GLU A 461 18.39 -5.43 28.73
CA GLU A 461 17.12 -5.17 29.39
C GLU A 461 17.29 -4.98 30.92
N ARG A 462 18.22 -5.72 31.54
CA ARG A 462 18.60 -5.53 32.94
C ARG A 462 19.29 -4.17 33.17
N ASP A 463 20.19 -3.74 32.29
CA ASP A 463 20.86 -2.42 32.38
C ASP A 463 19.89 -1.25 32.13
N ARG A 464 18.85 -1.44 31.32
CA ARG A 464 17.79 -0.43 31.12
C ARG A 464 16.91 -0.24 32.34
N LEU A 465 16.71 -1.28 33.15
CA LEU A 465 15.85 -1.24 34.33
C LEU A 465 16.57 -0.67 35.57
N THR A 466 17.91 -0.68 35.62
CA THR A 466 18.68 -0.21 36.78
C THR A 466 19.27 1.20 36.68
N GLY A 467 19.10 1.90 35.55
CA GLY A 467 19.20 3.36 35.52
C GLY A 467 20.49 4.00 36.04
N GLU A 468 21.67 3.46 35.72
CA GLU A 468 22.93 4.24 35.78
C GLU A 468 23.91 3.81 34.67
N PRO A 469 24.43 4.74 33.85
CA PRO A 469 25.46 4.43 32.85
C PRO A 469 26.84 4.44 33.51
N ARG A 470 27.45 3.27 33.72
CA ARG A 470 28.89 3.18 33.98
C ARG A 470 29.66 3.22 32.66
N LEU A 471 30.51 4.24 32.48
CA LEU A 471 31.50 4.27 31.41
C LEU A 471 32.47 3.07 31.54
N PRO A 472 33.00 2.55 30.42
CA PRO A 472 34.00 1.48 30.45
C PRO A 472 35.32 1.99 31.05
N ASP A 473 35.87 1.20 31.98
CA ASP A 473 37.16 1.44 32.62
C ASP A 473 38.29 1.51 31.59
N ASP A 474 39.05 2.60 31.65
CA ASP A 474 40.27 2.85 30.89
C ASP A 474 41.41 1.96 31.42
N PRO A 475 41.95 1.01 30.62
CA PRO A 475 43.00 0.09 31.07
C PRO A 475 44.39 0.75 31.21
N SER A 476 44.51 2.08 31.17
CA SER A 476 45.79 2.80 31.27
C SER A 476 46.12 3.41 32.64
N ARG A 477 45.43 3.01 33.71
CA ARG A 477 45.75 3.40 35.10
C ARG A 477 45.95 2.22 36.06
N GLU A 478 46.95 1.38 35.79
CA GLU A 478 47.61 0.62 36.86
C GLU A 478 48.82 1.42 37.37
N GLY A 479 48.59 2.23 38.41
CA GLY A 479 49.65 2.72 39.29
C GLY A 479 49.99 1.66 40.34
N PRO A 480 51.23 1.67 40.89
CA PRO A 480 51.78 0.51 41.61
C PRO A 480 51.07 0.28 42.95
N ARG A 481 50.78 -1.00 43.24
CA ARG A 481 50.31 -1.45 44.57
C ARG A 481 51.41 -1.18 45.62
N PRO A 482 51.10 -0.56 46.77
CA PRO A 482 51.99 -0.55 47.91
C PRO A 482 51.96 -1.91 48.65
N PRO A 483 53.02 -2.24 49.41
CA PRO A 483 53.10 -3.50 50.15
C PRO A 483 52.29 -3.43 51.45
N ASP A 484 51.77 -4.61 51.82
CA ASP A 484 51.07 -5.05 53.04
C ASP A 484 49.73 -4.38 53.40
#